data_AF-A0A4Q2ZNX5-F1
#
_entry.id   AF-A0A4Q2ZNX5-F1
#
_cell.length_a   1.000
_cell.length_b   1.000
_cell.length_c   1.000
_cell.angle_alpha   90.00
_cell.angle_beta   90.00
_cell.angle_gamma   90.00
#
_symmetry.space_group_name_H-M   'P 1'
#
loop_
_entity.id
_entity.type
_entity.pdbx_description
1 polymer ?
#
loop_
_entity_poly.entity_id
_entity_poly.type
_entity_poly.pdbx_seq_one_letter_code
_entity_poly.pdbx_strand_id
1 'polypeptide(L)'
;MKLPLTSLFAGTAGLLLGWASTRQMTSDAVSKETIPSLLEASLSSPAATSNSTSNITPGHDFAKLRRLMRDWNFLPEGAQQSIERMSADELRGLLTEPWPDGLGNDNLVRQATREAAARELFSRDADGSFQWAEGLGASGRETLLQLVRIASMEDPRFAKPWVDKLKSEGADDLWTSSMARTAVEGAISRGADAVLEAEEIFGKDVPGFNARLDEFDPHFDFGKLVDNSKKRDFQLQVLKAWASVNREAAFEKAAAQLREKGPEAQPLPGIIYSGVASTSGEAAAAEWFAGKLDEMPQDLRGQIVGALSGTEAPSEARVEAVMKMLPTQEDRIQFIAGNYSPFSPGGPILNALKMLDSQEAQVQALVTTAGRYSWLVENNPEQGKMAVDRFEETMDALAIPEEKRTPIRAAYTP
;
A
#
# COMPACT_ATOMS: atom_id res chain seq x y z
N MET A 1 22.34 -42.11 -14.80
CA MET A 1 22.42 -41.13 -15.89
C MET A 1 21.72 -39.87 -15.39
N LYS A 2 22.49 -38.81 -15.05
CA LYS A 2 21.99 -37.58 -14.43
C LYS A 2 21.89 -36.49 -15.51
N LEU A 3 20.75 -35.81 -15.58
CA LEU A 3 20.56 -34.57 -16.36
C LEU A 3 20.25 -33.41 -15.39
N PRO A 4 20.70 -32.17 -15.65
CA PRO A 4 20.67 -31.08 -14.68
C PRO A 4 19.37 -30.27 -14.72
N LEU A 5 18.86 -29.93 -13.52
CA LEU A 5 17.88 -28.86 -13.26
C LEU A 5 18.60 -27.50 -13.31
N THR A 6 18.56 -26.80 -14.45
CA THR A 6 18.97 -25.39 -14.53
C THR A 6 18.18 -24.67 -15.62
N SER A 7 16.93 -24.33 -15.35
CA SER A 7 16.16 -23.34 -16.13
C SER A 7 14.78 -23.08 -15.52
N LEU A 8 14.72 -22.49 -14.33
CA LEU A 8 13.46 -22.03 -13.72
C LEU A 8 13.69 -20.90 -12.70
N PHE A 9 14.41 -19.85 -13.09
CA PHE A 9 14.67 -18.70 -12.20
C PHE A 9 14.68 -17.30 -12.86
N ALA A 10 14.21 -17.16 -14.11
CA ALA A 10 14.23 -15.85 -14.80
C ALA A 10 12.86 -15.14 -14.93
N GLY A 11 11.76 -15.74 -14.48
CA GLY A 11 10.41 -15.23 -14.75
C GLY A 11 9.79 -14.28 -13.70
N THR A 12 10.28 -14.30 -12.45
CA THR A 12 9.59 -13.62 -11.33
C THR A 12 10.15 -12.23 -11.00
N ALA A 13 11.34 -11.87 -11.46
CA ALA A 13 11.94 -10.54 -11.21
C ALA A 13 11.40 -9.44 -12.15
N GLY A 14 10.88 -9.80 -13.34
CA GLY A 14 10.38 -8.83 -14.33
C GLY A 14 9.01 -8.20 -14.00
N LEU A 15 8.17 -8.89 -13.22
CA LEU A 15 6.81 -8.45 -12.89
C LEU A 15 6.74 -7.40 -11.78
N LEU A 16 7.76 -7.32 -10.90
CA LEU A 16 7.81 -6.33 -9.82
C LEU A 16 8.44 -4.98 -10.25
N LEU A 17 9.36 -4.97 -11.22
CA LEU A 17 10.02 -3.75 -11.71
C LEU A 17 9.18 -2.95 -12.72
N GLY A 18 8.26 -3.61 -13.46
CA GLY A 18 7.35 -2.94 -14.39
C GLY A 18 6.21 -2.15 -13.71
N TRP A 19 5.83 -2.53 -12.49
CA TRP A 19 4.74 -1.89 -11.74
C TRP A 19 5.18 -0.63 -10.98
N ALA A 20 6.47 -0.51 -10.64
CA ALA A 20 7.03 0.67 -9.98
C ALA A 20 7.36 1.82 -10.95
N SER A 21 7.71 1.51 -12.21
CA SER A 21 8.20 2.51 -13.18
C SER A 21 7.10 3.27 -13.94
N THR A 22 5.86 2.75 -13.98
CA THR A 22 4.72 3.41 -14.65
C THR A 22 3.92 4.34 -13.74
N ARG A 23 4.17 4.36 -12.43
CA ARG A 23 3.40 5.18 -11.46
C ARG A 23 4.00 6.56 -11.14
N GLN A 24 5.17 6.89 -11.69
CA GLN A 24 5.86 8.15 -11.40
C GLN A 24 5.70 9.22 -12.50
N MET A 25 4.94 8.93 -13.56
CA MET A 25 4.63 9.88 -14.63
C MET A 25 3.12 10.00 -14.81
N THR A 26 2.47 10.87 -14.05
CA THR A 26 1.24 11.62 -14.38
C THR A 26 0.71 12.28 -13.11
N SER A 27 1.46 13.27 -12.61
CA SER A 27 0.91 14.30 -11.74
C SER A 27 1.46 15.63 -12.24
N ASP A 28 1.01 16.04 -13.41
CA ASP A 28 1.03 17.44 -13.81
C ASP A 28 -0.26 17.75 -14.58
N ALA A 29 -0.84 18.88 -14.21
CA ALA A 29 -2.18 19.34 -14.55
C ALA A 29 -2.44 19.38 -16.07
N VAL A 30 -3.62 18.94 -16.49
CA VAL A 30 -4.18 19.32 -17.80
C VAL A 30 -5.63 19.76 -17.63
N SER A 31 -5.80 21.06 -17.89
CA SER A 31 -7.03 21.83 -17.92
C SER A 31 -8.06 21.27 -18.92
N LYS A 32 -9.34 21.51 -18.61
CA LYS A 32 -10.48 21.35 -19.53
C LYS A 32 -10.27 22.18 -20.79
N GLU A 33 -10.08 21.53 -21.94
CA GLU A 33 -10.28 22.15 -23.26
C GLU A 33 -10.95 21.18 -24.25
N THR A 34 -12.13 21.61 -24.70
CA THR A 34 -12.88 21.35 -25.94
C THR A 34 -12.40 20.25 -26.89
N ILE A 35 -13.18 19.17 -27.00
CA ILE A 35 -13.08 18.14 -28.06
C ILE A 35 -13.75 18.67 -29.35
N PRO A 36 -13.05 18.76 -30.50
CA PRO A 36 -13.71 18.98 -31.79
C PRO A 36 -14.18 17.64 -32.39
N SER A 37 -15.37 17.70 -32.98
CA SER A 37 -16.01 16.75 -33.89
C SER A 37 -15.06 16.14 -34.93
N LEU A 38 -14.70 14.86 -34.78
CA LEU A 38 -13.97 14.08 -35.79
C LEU A 38 -14.52 12.64 -35.97
N LEU A 39 -15.78 12.40 -35.58
CA LEU A 39 -16.38 11.06 -35.57
C LEU A 39 -17.29 10.71 -36.76
N GLU A 40 -17.41 11.58 -37.78
CA GLU A 40 -18.30 11.30 -38.93
C GLU A 40 -17.60 10.91 -40.25
N ALA A 41 -16.26 10.91 -40.31
CA ALA A 41 -15.57 10.71 -41.59
C ALA A 41 -15.04 9.28 -41.87
N SER A 42 -15.17 8.31 -40.94
CA SER A 42 -14.56 6.97 -41.14
C SER A 42 -15.53 5.85 -41.54
N LEU A 43 -16.83 6.13 -41.73
CA LEU A 43 -17.85 5.13 -42.07
C LEU A 43 -18.29 5.17 -43.54
N SER A 44 -17.38 5.44 -44.48
CA SER A 44 -17.74 5.40 -45.92
C SER A 44 -16.55 5.06 -46.81
N SER A 45 -16.37 3.76 -47.13
CA SER A 45 -15.94 3.29 -48.46
C SER A 45 -16.01 1.76 -48.61
N PRO A 46 -16.12 1.23 -49.84
CA PRO A 46 -17.07 0.17 -50.18
C PRO A 46 -16.47 -1.24 -50.31
N ALA A 47 -17.40 -2.18 -50.48
CA ALA A 47 -17.26 -3.63 -50.58
C ALA A 47 -16.16 -4.15 -51.53
N ALA A 48 -15.43 -5.15 -51.04
CA ALA A 48 -14.78 -6.16 -51.86
C ALA A 48 -15.49 -7.51 -51.60
N THR A 49 -16.18 -7.99 -52.63
CA THR A 49 -16.80 -9.31 -52.73
C THR A 49 -15.76 -10.43 -52.64
N SER A 50 -15.89 -11.30 -51.65
CA SER A 50 -15.41 -12.69 -51.74
C SER A 50 -16.46 -13.61 -51.11
N ASN A 51 -17.15 -14.35 -51.98
CA ASN A 51 -18.02 -15.45 -51.61
C ASN A 51 -17.19 -16.52 -50.89
N SER A 52 -17.53 -16.77 -49.62
CA SER A 52 -17.30 -18.07 -49.01
C SER A 52 -18.49 -18.36 -48.10
N THR A 53 -19.37 -19.24 -48.58
CA THR A 53 -20.49 -19.80 -47.86
C THR A 53 -19.94 -20.72 -46.77
N SER A 54 -19.75 -20.18 -45.57
CA SER A 54 -19.75 -20.95 -44.34
C SER A 54 -20.86 -20.39 -43.46
N ASN A 55 -21.68 -21.28 -42.91
CA ASN A 55 -22.70 -20.94 -41.93
C ASN A 55 -22.02 -20.34 -40.70
N ILE A 56 -21.96 -19.01 -40.65
CA ILE A 56 -21.52 -18.25 -39.47
C ILE A 56 -22.76 -18.07 -38.61
N THR A 57 -22.91 -18.95 -37.61
CA THR A 57 -23.51 -18.54 -36.32
C THR A 57 -22.90 -17.18 -35.98
N PRO A 58 -23.65 -16.14 -35.59
CA PRO A 58 -23.08 -14.81 -35.35
C PRO A 58 -22.15 -14.86 -34.14
N GLY A 59 -20.93 -15.32 -34.37
CA GLY A 59 -19.85 -15.42 -33.41
C GLY A 59 -19.29 -14.03 -33.20
N HIS A 60 -19.19 -13.64 -31.95
CA HIS A 60 -18.66 -12.34 -31.59
C HIS A 60 -17.19 -12.24 -32.08
N ASP A 61 -16.88 -11.17 -32.82
CA ASP A 61 -15.56 -10.96 -33.43
C ASP A 61 -14.51 -10.64 -32.34
N PHE A 62 -13.76 -11.66 -31.93
CA PHE A 62 -12.65 -11.55 -30.98
C PHE A 62 -11.59 -10.52 -31.40
N ALA A 63 -11.39 -10.33 -32.71
CA ALA A 63 -10.47 -9.31 -33.21
C ALA A 63 -11.02 -7.89 -32.98
N LYS A 64 -12.34 -7.72 -33.01
CA LYS A 64 -13.02 -6.46 -32.66
C LYS A 64 -12.89 -6.14 -31.17
N LEU A 65 -13.09 -7.12 -30.27
CA LEU A 65 -12.87 -6.92 -28.83
C LEU A 65 -11.41 -6.54 -28.54
N ARG A 66 -10.47 -7.25 -29.17
CA ARG A 66 -9.03 -6.98 -29.03
C ARG A 66 -8.66 -5.57 -29.50
N ARG A 67 -9.26 -5.10 -30.60
CA ARG A 67 -9.10 -3.72 -31.08
C ARG A 67 -9.68 -2.70 -30.09
N LEU A 68 -10.90 -2.92 -29.60
CA LEU A 68 -11.56 -2.02 -28.64
C LEU A 68 -10.76 -1.84 -27.34
N MET A 69 -10.06 -2.89 -26.90
CA MET A 69 -9.27 -2.82 -25.67
C MET A 69 -7.84 -2.32 -25.86
N ARG A 70 -7.24 -2.48 -27.05
CA ARG A 70 -5.87 -2.02 -27.34
C ARG A 70 -5.70 -0.49 -27.19
N ASP A 71 -6.76 0.26 -27.47
CA ASP A 71 -6.70 1.73 -27.48
C ASP A 71 -6.78 2.36 -26.07
N TRP A 72 -6.96 1.58 -24.98
CA TRP A 72 -7.31 2.12 -23.66
C TRP A 72 -6.69 1.33 -22.48
N ASN A 73 -6.37 2.04 -21.39
CA ASN A 73 -5.81 1.47 -20.14
C ASN A 73 -6.86 0.85 -19.19
N PHE A 74 -8.16 0.95 -19.51
CA PHE A 74 -9.28 0.39 -18.74
C PHE A 74 -10.28 -0.28 -19.68
N LEU A 75 -11.03 -1.27 -19.18
CA LEU A 75 -12.14 -1.91 -19.90
C LEU A 75 -13.26 -0.87 -20.13
N PRO A 76 -13.52 -0.42 -21.37
CA PRO A 76 -14.67 0.44 -21.64
C PRO A 76 -15.97 -0.35 -21.43
N GLU A 77 -17.04 0.35 -21.06
CA GLU A 77 -18.38 -0.22 -20.86
C GLU A 77 -18.84 -1.11 -22.03
N GLY A 78 -18.50 -0.74 -23.27
CA GLY A 78 -18.81 -1.54 -24.46
C GLY A 78 -18.04 -2.87 -24.58
N ALA A 79 -16.83 -2.97 -24.02
CA ALA A 79 -16.07 -4.21 -23.97
C ALA A 79 -16.62 -5.14 -22.88
N GLN A 80 -16.98 -4.59 -21.73
CA GLN A 80 -17.64 -5.33 -20.63
C GLN A 80 -18.97 -5.94 -21.11
N GLN A 81 -19.84 -5.16 -21.74
CA GLN A 81 -21.10 -5.67 -22.32
C GLN A 81 -20.89 -6.75 -23.39
N SER A 82 -19.74 -6.72 -24.08
CA SER A 82 -19.42 -7.73 -25.08
C SER A 82 -19.01 -9.06 -24.43
N ILE A 83 -18.25 -9.01 -23.33
CA ILE A 83 -17.90 -10.18 -22.51
C ILE A 83 -19.16 -10.78 -21.86
N GLU A 84 -20.05 -9.94 -21.32
CA GLU A 84 -21.34 -10.36 -20.75
C GLU A 84 -22.29 -11.04 -21.76
N ARG A 85 -22.09 -10.85 -23.07
CA ARG A 85 -22.91 -11.52 -24.11
C ARG A 85 -22.29 -12.81 -24.62
N MET A 86 -21.01 -13.08 -24.33
CA MET A 86 -20.34 -14.30 -24.76
C MET A 86 -20.95 -15.52 -24.07
N SER A 87 -20.94 -16.66 -24.76
CA SER A 87 -21.23 -17.97 -24.20
C SER A 87 -20.10 -18.44 -23.26
N ALA A 88 -20.39 -19.45 -22.42
CA ALA A 88 -19.38 -20.02 -21.52
C ALA A 88 -18.16 -20.57 -22.29
N ASP A 89 -18.38 -21.18 -23.47
CA ASP A 89 -17.28 -21.71 -24.28
C ASP A 89 -16.43 -20.61 -24.91
N GLU A 90 -17.02 -19.48 -25.30
CA GLU A 90 -16.29 -18.30 -25.75
C GLU A 90 -15.44 -17.68 -24.62
N LEU A 91 -15.99 -17.60 -23.40
CA LEU A 91 -15.27 -17.12 -22.22
C LEU A 91 -14.10 -18.06 -21.85
N ARG A 92 -14.33 -19.38 -21.85
CA ARG A 92 -13.28 -20.40 -21.67
C ARG A 92 -12.20 -20.30 -22.74
N GLY A 93 -12.61 -20.00 -23.97
CA GLY A 93 -11.70 -19.71 -25.08
C GLY A 93 -10.78 -18.54 -24.78
N LEU A 94 -11.30 -17.41 -24.27
CA LEU A 94 -10.48 -16.24 -23.90
C LEU A 94 -9.45 -16.55 -22.79
N LEU A 95 -9.80 -17.42 -21.85
CA LEU A 95 -8.93 -17.80 -20.74
C LEU A 95 -7.80 -18.76 -21.16
N THR A 96 -8.01 -19.52 -22.24
CA THR A 96 -7.07 -20.56 -22.71
C THR A 96 -6.37 -20.19 -24.02
N GLU A 97 -6.81 -19.12 -24.71
CA GLU A 97 -6.23 -18.70 -25.99
C GLU A 97 -4.74 -18.37 -25.79
N PRO A 98 -3.83 -19.03 -26.54
CA PRO A 98 -2.43 -18.65 -26.56
C PRO A 98 -2.30 -17.31 -27.28
N TRP A 99 -2.03 -16.25 -26.52
CA TRP A 99 -1.75 -14.95 -27.10
C TRP A 99 -0.27 -14.82 -27.47
N PRO A 100 0.05 -14.26 -28.65
CA PRO A 100 1.43 -13.96 -29.00
C PRO A 100 2.03 -12.99 -27.97
N ASP A 101 3.31 -13.17 -27.65
CA ASP A 101 4.04 -12.30 -26.73
C ASP A 101 4.05 -10.87 -27.27
N GLY A 102 3.17 -10.03 -26.73
CA GLY A 102 3.12 -8.60 -27.01
C GLY A 102 4.13 -7.85 -26.15
N LEU A 103 4.68 -6.77 -26.67
CA LEU A 103 5.47 -5.81 -25.88
C LEU A 103 4.54 -4.76 -25.26
N GLY A 104 4.77 -4.41 -23.98
CA GLY A 104 4.12 -3.27 -23.32
C GLY A 104 2.61 -3.38 -23.11
N ASN A 105 1.85 -2.38 -23.59
CA ASN A 105 0.41 -2.18 -23.33
C ASN A 105 -0.47 -3.36 -23.73
N ASP A 106 -0.07 -4.14 -24.76
CA ASP A 106 -0.82 -5.32 -25.19
C ASP A 106 -0.94 -6.36 -24.05
N ASN A 107 0.04 -6.46 -23.14
CA ASN A 107 -0.03 -7.38 -22.00
C ASN A 107 -0.98 -6.92 -20.88
N LEU A 108 -1.12 -5.62 -20.66
CA LEU A 108 -2.05 -5.07 -19.65
C LEU A 108 -3.49 -5.28 -20.10
N VAL A 109 -3.76 -4.95 -21.36
CA VAL A 109 -5.05 -5.19 -22.02
C VAL A 109 -5.41 -6.67 -21.95
N ARG A 110 -4.46 -7.55 -22.28
CA ARG A 110 -4.59 -9.00 -22.20
C ARG A 110 -5.03 -9.50 -20.83
N GLN A 111 -4.36 -9.01 -19.78
CA GLN A 111 -4.67 -9.38 -18.41
C GLN A 111 -6.06 -8.90 -18.01
N ALA A 112 -6.43 -7.66 -18.36
CA ALA A 112 -7.75 -7.11 -18.09
C ALA A 112 -8.86 -7.92 -18.79
N THR A 113 -8.68 -8.31 -20.06
CA THR A 113 -9.66 -9.14 -20.78
C THR A 113 -9.87 -10.48 -20.11
N ARG A 114 -8.78 -11.17 -19.75
CA ARG A 114 -8.87 -12.46 -19.05
C ARG A 114 -9.50 -12.32 -17.68
N GLU A 115 -9.18 -11.25 -16.96
CA GLU A 115 -9.75 -11.01 -15.63
C GLU A 115 -11.26 -10.78 -15.72
N ALA A 116 -11.73 -10.00 -16.70
CA ALA A 116 -13.16 -9.82 -16.95
C ALA A 116 -13.85 -11.11 -17.42
N ALA A 117 -13.21 -11.90 -18.28
CA ALA A 117 -13.76 -13.19 -18.71
C ALA A 117 -13.84 -14.21 -17.56
N ALA A 118 -12.82 -14.26 -16.69
CA ALA A 118 -12.81 -15.11 -15.50
C ALA A 118 -13.89 -14.68 -14.50
N ARG A 119 -14.04 -13.38 -14.28
CA ARG A 119 -15.11 -12.79 -13.46
C ARG A 119 -16.49 -13.16 -13.98
N GLU A 120 -16.73 -13.01 -15.28
CA GLU A 120 -18.02 -13.35 -15.89
C GLU A 120 -18.29 -14.87 -15.87
N LEU A 121 -17.26 -15.69 -16.05
CA LEU A 121 -17.41 -17.14 -15.95
C LEU A 121 -17.74 -17.57 -14.51
N PHE A 122 -17.08 -16.95 -13.52
CA PHE A 122 -17.33 -17.18 -12.10
C PHE A 122 -18.74 -16.73 -11.69
N SER A 123 -19.18 -15.55 -12.13
CA SER A 123 -20.51 -15.01 -11.79
C SER A 123 -21.66 -15.89 -12.28
N ARG A 124 -21.48 -16.58 -13.41
CA ARG A 124 -22.48 -17.47 -14.00
C ARG A 124 -22.48 -18.88 -13.43
N ASP A 125 -21.30 -19.44 -13.21
CA ASP A 125 -21.12 -20.84 -12.79
C ASP A 125 -19.79 -21.00 -12.05
N ALA A 126 -19.77 -20.55 -10.78
CA ALA A 126 -18.60 -20.60 -9.93
C ALA A 126 -18.04 -22.03 -9.81
N ASP A 127 -18.86 -23.01 -9.43
CA ASP A 127 -18.42 -24.40 -9.27
C ASP A 127 -17.96 -25.02 -10.59
N GLY A 128 -18.74 -24.89 -11.66
CA GLY A 128 -18.41 -25.51 -12.95
C GLY A 128 -17.20 -24.88 -13.61
N SER A 129 -16.94 -23.58 -13.42
CA SER A 129 -15.75 -22.90 -13.94
C SER A 129 -14.46 -23.41 -13.28
N PHE A 130 -14.47 -23.61 -11.96
CA PHE A 130 -13.32 -24.16 -11.24
C PHE A 130 -13.08 -25.64 -11.57
N GLN A 131 -14.14 -26.45 -11.62
CA GLN A 131 -14.03 -27.87 -12.01
C GLN A 131 -13.49 -28.03 -13.43
N TRP A 132 -13.95 -27.20 -14.37
CA TRP A 132 -13.42 -27.16 -15.73
C TRP A 132 -11.93 -26.81 -15.75
N ALA A 133 -11.54 -25.71 -15.07
CA ALA A 133 -10.14 -25.27 -15.05
C ALA A 133 -9.21 -26.31 -14.41
N GLU A 134 -9.67 -26.97 -13.34
CA GLU A 134 -8.95 -28.10 -12.73
C GLU A 134 -8.84 -29.29 -13.69
N GLY A 135 -9.92 -29.63 -14.41
CA GLY A 135 -9.96 -30.75 -15.34
C GLY A 135 -8.98 -30.65 -16.52
N LEU A 136 -8.48 -29.44 -16.82
CA LEU A 136 -7.43 -29.21 -17.80
C LEU A 136 -6.01 -29.59 -17.31
N GLY A 137 -5.87 -29.94 -16.03
CA GLY A 137 -4.60 -30.33 -15.41
C GLY A 137 -3.55 -29.23 -15.51
N ALA A 138 -2.31 -29.59 -15.87
CA ALA A 138 -1.20 -28.64 -15.98
C ALA A 138 -1.49 -27.47 -16.95
N SER A 139 -2.28 -27.71 -18.00
CA SER A 139 -2.62 -26.67 -18.99
C SER A 139 -3.63 -25.64 -18.48
N GLY A 140 -4.40 -25.96 -17.43
CA GLY A 140 -5.38 -25.06 -16.81
C GLY A 140 -4.90 -24.40 -15.53
N ARG A 141 -3.67 -24.66 -15.07
CA ARG A 141 -3.20 -24.18 -13.77
C ARG A 141 -3.29 -22.66 -13.64
N GLU A 142 -2.82 -21.93 -14.64
CA GLU A 142 -2.91 -20.46 -14.66
C GLU A 142 -4.36 -19.96 -14.63
N THR A 143 -5.25 -20.60 -15.39
CA THR A 143 -6.68 -20.27 -15.39
C THR A 143 -7.32 -20.53 -14.02
N LEU A 144 -6.98 -21.64 -13.37
CA LEU A 144 -7.46 -21.95 -12.02
C LEU A 144 -6.95 -20.91 -11.02
N LEU A 145 -5.67 -20.55 -11.05
CA LEU A 145 -5.11 -19.51 -10.17
C LEU A 145 -5.81 -18.16 -10.37
N GLN A 146 -6.13 -17.82 -11.62
CA GLN A 146 -6.87 -16.59 -11.94
C GLN A 146 -8.30 -16.62 -11.40
N LEU A 147 -9.02 -17.74 -11.55
CA LEU A 147 -10.35 -17.92 -10.98
C LEU A 147 -10.32 -17.84 -9.45
N VAL A 148 -9.33 -18.45 -8.79
CA VAL A 148 -9.13 -18.34 -7.33
C VAL A 148 -8.93 -16.89 -6.90
N ARG A 149 -8.17 -16.10 -7.67
CA ARG A 149 -7.96 -14.68 -7.39
C ARG A 149 -9.27 -13.89 -7.49
N ILE A 150 -10.06 -14.11 -8.54
CA ILE A 150 -11.40 -13.51 -8.70
C ILE A 150 -12.31 -13.89 -7.53
N ALA A 151 -12.43 -15.17 -7.23
CA ALA A 151 -13.24 -15.65 -6.13
C ALA A 151 -12.76 -15.05 -4.81
N SER A 152 -11.45 -14.94 -4.57
CA SER A 152 -10.94 -14.33 -3.34
C SER A 152 -11.46 -12.90 -3.18
N MET A 153 -11.51 -12.13 -4.25
CA MET A 153 -12.00 -10.74 -4.25
C MET A 153 -13.52 -10.65 -4.02
N GLU A 154 -14.30 -11.54 -4.66
CA GLU A 154 -15.76 -11.44 -4.76
C GLU A 154 -16.50 -12.28 -3.71
N ASP A 155 -16.06 -13.52 -3.49
CA ASP A 155 -16.57 -14.47 -2.49
C ASP A 155 -15.41 -15.18 -1.77
N PRO A 156 -14.83 -14.54 -0.74
CA PRO A 156 -13.75 -15.11 0.08
C PRO A 156 -14.07 -16.51 0.64
N ARG A 157 -15.35 -16.79 0.96
CA ARG A 157 -15.76 -18.09 1.53
C ARG A 157 -15.64 -19.20 0.50
N PHE A 158 -16.07 -18.92 -0.73
CA PHE A 158 -15.91 -19.84 -1.85
C PHE A 158 -14.43 -20.08 -2.19
N ALA A 159 -13.62 -19.02 -2.17
CA ALA A 159 -12.21 -19.12 -2.54
C ALA A 159 -11.36 -19.91 -1.54
N LYS A 160 -11.67 -19.83 -0.25
CA LYS A 160 -10.80 -20.35 0.82
C LYS A 160 -10.49 -21.86 0.69
N PRO A 161 -11.46 -22.77 0.45
CA PRO A 161 -11.17 -24.18 0.23
C PRO A 161 -10.20 -24.44 -0.95
N TRP A 162 -10.30 -23.64 -2.02
CA TRP A 162 -9.39 -23.74 -3.15
C TRP A 162 -8.00 -23.23 -2.82
N VAL A 163 -7.89 -22.10 -2.11
CA VAL A 163 -6.60 -21.59 -1.62
C VAL A 163 -5.91 -22.64 -0.74
N ASP A 164 -6.63 -23.26 0.19
CA ASP A 164 -6.10 -24.30 1.08
C ASP A 164 -5.64 -25.54 0.32
N LYS A 165 -6.44 -25.99 -0.65
CA LYS A 165 -6.08 -27.09 -1.54
C LYS A 165 -4.79 -26.78 -2.29
N LEU A 166 -4.71 -25.62 -2.95
CA LEU A 166 -3.53 -25.24 -3.74
C LEU A 166 -2.27 -25.06 -2.88
N LYS A 167 -2.43 -24.55 -1.65
CA LYS A 167 -1.35 -24.51 -0.66
C LYS A 167 -0.86 -25.92 -0.31
N SER A 168 -1.78 -26.87 -0.08
CA SER A 168 -1.41 -28.27 0.21
C SER A 168 -0.72 -28.99 -0.96
N GLU A 169 -0.99 -28.54 -2.19
CA GLU A 169 -0.33 -29.01 -3.42
C GLU A 169 1.04 -28.36 -3.68
N GLY A 170 1.48 -27.45 -2.80
CA GLY A 170 2.81 -26.83 -2.87
C GLY A 170 2.84 -25.40 -3.41
N ALA A 171 1.69 -24.70 -3.50
CA ALA A 171 1.72 -23.26 -3.70
C ALA A 171 2.41 -22.58 -2.50
N ASP A 172 3.26 -21.59 -2.77
CA ASP A 172 4.05 -20.94 -1.73
C ASP A 172 3.20 -20.01 -0.83
N ASP A 173 3.79 -19.64 0.32
CA ASP A 173 3.13 -18.78 1.30
C ASP A 173 2.92 -17.34 0.78
N LEU A 174 3.76 -16.86 -0.15
CA LEU A 174 3.61 -15.52 -0.73
C LEU A 174 2.37 -15.47 -1.64
N TRP A 175 2.15 -16.49 -2.45
CA TRP A 175 0.96 -16.65 -3.27
C TRP A 175 -0.29 -16.75 -2.40
N THR A 176 -0.27 -17.57 -1.35
CA THR A 176 -1.39 -17.69 -0.41
C THR A 176 -1.73 -16.34 0.23
N SER A 177 -0.70 -15.64 0.72
CA SER A 177 -0.86 -14.30 1.32
C SER A 177 -1.40 -13.29 0.31
N SER A 178 -1.05 -13.43 -0.97
CA SER A 178 -1.57 -12.56 -2.03
C SER A 178 -3.07 -12.76 -2.30
N MET A 179 -3.60 -13.99 -2.12
CA MET A 179 -5.03 -14.27 -2.22
C MET A 179 -5.79 -13.67 -1.04
N ALA A 180 -5.27 -13.82 0.18
CA ALA A 180 -5.81 -13.18 1.36
C ALA A 180 -5.83 -11.64 1.24
N ARG A 181 -4.76 -11.04 0.71
CA ARG A 181 -4.73 -9.60 0.38
C ARG A 181 -5.80 -9.23 -0.65
N THR A 182 -5.93 -10.01 -1.73
CA THR A 182 -6.95 -9.77 -2.77
C THR A 182 -8.36 -9.80 -2.19
N ALA A 183 -8.63 -10.67 -1.22
CA ALA A 183 -9.91 -10.72 -0.53
C ALA A 183 -10.20 -9.45 0.28
N VAL A 184 -9.20 -8.96 1.01
CA VAL A 184 -9.30 -7.69 1.74
C VAL A 184 -9.50 -6.51 0.78
N GLU A 185 -8.72 -6.44 -0.30
CA GLU A 185 -8.86 -5.42 -1.36
C GLU A 185 -10.27 -5.39 -1.95
N GLY A 186 -10.83 -6.54 -2.29
CA GLY A 186 -12.20 -6.64 -2.79
C GLY A 186 -13.24 -6.22 -1.75
N ALA A 187 -13.03 -6.60 -0.49
CA ALA A 187 -13.94 -6.29 0.61
C ALA A 187 -14.00 -4.80 0.98
N ILE A 188 -12.93 -4.04 0.76
CA ILE A 188 -12.88 -2.60 1.11
C ILE A 188 -13.95 -1.79 0.36
N SER A 189 -14.19 -2.14 -0.90
CA SER A 189 -15.24 -1.53 -1.73
C SER A 189 -16.67 -1.88 -1.28
N ARG A 190 -16.83 -2.85 -0.37
CA ARG A 190 -18.12 -3.34 0.16
C ARG A 190 -18.38 -2.93 1.61
N GLY A 191 -17.44 -2.23 2.25
CA GLY A 191 -17.59 -1.75 3.63
C GLY A 191 -16.85 -2.60 4.68
N ALA A 192 -16.82 -2.07 5.91
CA ALA A 192 -16.03 -2.61 7.02
C ALA A 192 -16.42 -4.06 7.40
N ASP A 193 -17.70 -4.43 7.31
CA ASP A 193 -18.16 -5.80 7.62
C ASP A 193 -17.54 -6.85 6.69
N ALA A 194 -17.50 -6.57 5.39
CA ALA A 194 -16.88 -7.47 4.43
C ALA A 194 -15.38 -7.64 4.69
N VAL A 195 -14.72 -6.59 5.18
CA VAL A 195 -13.29 -6.63 5.51
C VAL A 195 -13.04 -7.49 6.74
N LEU A 196 -13.83 -7.32 7.80
CA LEU A 196 -13.76 -8.15 9.01
C LEU A 196 -14.04 -9.62 8.70
N GLU A 197 -15.00 -9.88 7.81
CA GLU A 197 -15.27 -11.22 7.31
C GLU A 197 -14.08 -11.82 6.55
N ALA A 198 -13.44 -11.06 5.65
CA ALA A 198 -12.24 -11.51 4.95
C ALA A 198 -11.09 -11.81 5.93
N GLU A 199 -10.91 -10.98 6.97
CA GLU A 199 -9.98 -11.25 8.07
C GLU A 199 -10.30 -12.54 8.82
N GLU A 200 -11.56 -12.83 9.08
CA GLU A 200 -11.99 -14.05 9.76
C GLU A 200 -11.70 -15.29 8.92
N ILE A 201 -12.00 -15.23 7.62
CA ILE A 201 -11.85 -16.36 6.68
C ILE A 201 -10.38 -16.73 6.47
N PHE A 202 -9.52 -15.73 6.22
CA PHE A 202 -8.10 -15.98 5.92
C PHE A 202 -7.19 -15.92 7.15
N GLY A 203 -7.65 -15.33 8.26
CA GLY A 203 -6.99 -15.36 9.56
C GLY A 203 -5.53 -14.89 9.51
N LYS A 204 -4.60 -15.80 9.84
CA LYS A 204 -3.17 -15.48 9.89
C LYS A 204 -2.57 -15.14 8.53
N ASP A 205 -3.16 -15.63 7.44
CA ASP A 205 -2.64 -15.47 6.07
C ASP A 205 -2.89 -14.05 5.52
N VAL A 206 -3.73 -13.24 6.18
CA VAL A 206 -3.93 -11.82 5.83
C VAL A 206 -2.65 -11.03 6.14
N PRO A 207 -1.96 -10.48 5.12
CA PRO A 207 -0.77 -9.66 5.33
C PRO A 207 -1.15 -8.24 5.78
N GLY A 208 -0.14 -7.45 6.15
CA GLY A 208 -0.29 -6.00 6.21
C GLY A 208 -0.70 -5.44 4.85
N PHE A 209 -1.49 -4.38 4.85
CA PHE A 209 -2.12 -3.85 3.64
C PHE A 209 -2.12 -2.32 3.63
N ASN A 210 -1.94 -1.74 2.44
CA ASN A 210 -1.97 -0.30 2.21
C ASN A 210 -3.10 0.01 1.21
N ALA A 211 -4.27 0.43 1.71
CA ALA A 211 -5.34 0.91 0.84
C ALA A 211 -5.07 2.31 0.36
N ARG A 212 -5.61 2.59 -0.83
CA ARG A 212 -5.83 3.96 -1.26
C ARG A 212 -7.22 4.43 -0.84
N LEU A 213 -7.37 5.73 -0.63
CA LEU A 213 -8.64 6.32 -0.21
C LEU A 213 -9.76 6.11 -1.22
N ASP A 214 -9.43 6.08 -2.51
CA ASP A 214 -10.38 5.87 -3.61
C ASP A 214 -10.89 4.43 -3.71
N GLU A 215 -10.36 3.50 -2.92
CA GLU A 215 -10.81 2.10 -2.90
C GLU A 215 -11.93 1.87 -1.88
N PHE A 216 -12.04 2.74 -0.86
CA PHE A 216 -13.04 2.59 0.21
C PHE A 216 -14.46 2.91 -0.26
N ASP A 217 -15.41 2.14 0.24
CA ASP A 217 -16.84 2.47 0.12
C ASP A 217 -17.13 3.91 0.64
N PRO A 218 -17.99 4.71 -0.03
CA PRO A 218 -18.32 6.06 0.43
C PRO A 218 -18.92 6.15 1.84
N HIS A 219 -19.49 5.05 2.33
CA HIS A 219 -20.08 4.90 3.66
C HIS A 219 -19.26 3.95 4.55
N PHE A 220 -17.98 3.77 4.23
CA PHE A 220 -17.10 2.88 4.98
C PHE A 220 -17.00 3.29 6.46
N ASP A 221 -17.32 2.35 7.36
CA ASP A 221 -17.22 2.55 8.80
C ASP A 221 -15.79 2.25 9.30
N PHE A 222 -14.92 3.26 9.18
CA PHE A 222 -13.54 3.18 9.65
C PHE A 222 -13.43 2.87 11.15
N GLY A 223 -14.33 3.45 11.96
CA GLY A 223 -14.32 3.28 13.42
C GLY A 223 -14.56 1.82 13.81
N LYS A 224 -15.57 1.20 13.20
CA LYS A 224 -15.86 -0.22 13.39
C LYS A 224 -14.66 -1.11 13.04
N LEU A 225 -13.97 -0.82 11.93
CA LEU A 225 -12.83 -1.64 11.53
C LEU A 225 -11.63 -1.47 12.47
N VAL A 226 -11.34 -0.24 12.90
CA VAL A 226 -10.29 0.03 13.90
C VAL A 226 -10.57 -0.70 15.22
N ASP A 227 -11.84 -0.83 15.62
CA ASP A 227 -12.24 -1.48 16.87
C ASP A 227 -12.23 -3.01 16.82
N ASN A 228 -12.55 -3.59 15.66
CA ASN A 228 -12.83 -5.02 15.56
C ASN A 228 -11.78 -5.82 14.80
N SER A 229 -10.90 -5.16 14.01
CA SER A 229 -9.81 -5.86 13.33
C SER A 229 -8.87 -6.50 14.35
N LYS A 230 -8.41 -7.72 14.06
CA LYS A 230 -7.42 -8.42 14.92
C LYS A 230 -5.99 -8.08 14.54
N LYS A 231 -5.78 -7.30 13.48
CA LYS A 231 -4.48 -7.03 12.87
C LYS A 231 -4.08 -5.60 13.17
N ARG A 232 -3.12 -5.41 14.07
CA ARG A 232 -2.64 -4.08 14.48
C ARG A 232 -2.17 -3.24 13.29
N ASP A 233 -1.34 -3.79 12.41
CA ASP A 233 -0.85 -3.05 11.23
C ASP A 233 -1.99 -2.58 10.33
N PHE A 234 -3.05 -3.39 10.22
CA PHE A 234 -4.23 -3.05 9.47
C PHE A 234 -5.02 -1.91 10.12
N GLN A 235 -5.22 -1.97 11.45
CA GLN A 235 -5.83 -0.87 12.21
C GLN A 235 -5.08 0.46 11.99
N LEU A 236 -3.74 0.45 11.98
CA LEU A 236 -2.94 1.65 11.75
C LEU A 236 -3.16 2.23 10.34
N GLN A 237 -3.23 1.38 9.31
CA GLN A 237 -3.44 1.84 7.94
C GLN A 237 -4.87 2.35 7.71
N VAL A 238 -5.87 1.68 8.30
CA VAL A 238 -7.27 2.15 8.32
C VAL A 238 -7.38 3.48 9.05
N LEU A 239 -6.67 3.66 10.17
CA LEU A 239 -6.66 4.91 10.92
C LEU A 239 -6.00 6.06 10.12
N LYS A 240 -4.90 5.78 9.39
CA LYS A 240 -4.28 6.73 8.46
C LYS A 240 -5.27 7.17 7.37
N ALA A 241 -5.95 6.19 6.76
CA ALA A 241 -6.96 6.44 5.74
C ALA A 241 -8.13 7.28 6.30
N TRP A 242 -8.62 6.91 7.48
CA TRP A 242 -9.68 7.64 8.17
C TRP A 242 -9.29 9.09 8.46
N ALA A 243 -8.08 9.32 8.96
CA ALA A 243 -7.59 10.67 9.23
C ALA A 243 -7.49 11.56 7.97
N SER A 244 -7.34 10.94 6.80
CA SER A 244 -7.31 11.63 5.53
C SER A 244 -8.70 12.13 5.08
N VAL A 245 -9.76 11.43 5.48
CA VAL A 245 -11.16 11.74 5.12
C VAL A 245 -11.87 12.53 6.23
N ASN A 246 -11.69 12.13 7.48
CA ASN A 246 -12.29 12.75 8.67
C ASN A 246 -11.28 12.77 9.82
N ARG A 247 -10.39 13.77 9.79
CA ARG A 247 -9.29 13.94 10.73
C ARG A 247 -9.73 14.07 12.19
N GLU A 248 -10.86 14.72 12.46
CA GLU A 248 -11.34 14.95 13.84
C GLU A 248 -11.82 13.64 14.47
N ALA A 249 -12.64 12.86 13.77
CA ALA A 249 -13.11 11.57 14.29
C ALA A 249 -11.96 10.57 14.51
N ALA A 250 -11.00 10.52 13.58
CA ALA A 250 -9.82 9.68 13.72
C ALA A 250 -8.92 10.14 14.89
N PHE A 251 -8.77 11.45 15.08
CA PHE A 251 -8.04 12.03 16.21
C PHE A 251 -8.71 11.70 17.54
N GLU A 252 -10.02 11.90 17.67
CA GLU A 252 -10.78 11.57 18.88
C GLU A 252 -10.62 10.09 19.25
N LYS A 253 -10.64 9.21 18.24
CA LYS A 253 -10.40 7.77 18.42
C LYS A 253 -9.00 7.49 18.96
N ALA A 254 -7.97 8.08 18.33
CA ALA A 254 -6.58 7.91 18.74
C ALA A 254 -6.33 8.46 20.15
N ALA A 255 -6.89 9.63 20.47
CA ALA A 255 -6.80 10.25 21.80
C ALA A 255 -7.47 9.39 22.88
N ALA A 256 -8.64 8.80 22.58
CA ALA A 256 -9.29 7.86 23.49
C ALA A 256 -8.43 6.61 23.75
N GLN A 257 -7.85 6.02 22.70
CA GLN A 257 -6.97 4.85 22.83
C GLN A 257 -5.67 5.18 23.58
N LEU A 258 -5.10 6.37 23.40
CA LEU A 258 -3.95 6.85 24.18
C LEU A 258 -4.27 6.99 25.66
N ARG A 259 -5.46 7.49 26.01
CA ARG A 259 -5.91 7.58 27.42
C ARG A 259 -6.11 6.20 28.06
N GLU A 260 -6.59 5.23 27.28
CA GLU A 260 -6.86 3.87 27.78
C GLU A 260 -5.59 3.01 27.88
N LYS A 261 -4.76 3.02 26.83
CA LYS A 261 -3.61 2.10 26.65
C LYS A 261 -2.26 2.75 26.96
N GLY A 262 -2.23 4.07 27.12
CA GLY A 262 -1.01 4.81 27.44
C GLY A 262 0.07 4.65 26.36
N PRO A 263 1.34 4.41 26.76
CA PRO A 263 2.47 4.27 25.83
C PRO A 263 2.31 3.18 24.77
N GLU A 264 1.48 2.16 24.98
CA GLU A 264 1.29 1.11 23.97
C GLU A 264 0.58 1.63 22.70
N ALA A 265 -0.11 2.77 22.79
CA ALA A 265 -0.76 3.47 21.67
C ALA A 265 0.12 4.57 21.05
N GLN A 266 1.42 4.63 21.39
CA GLN A 266 2.33 5.68 20.94
C GLN A 266 2.42 5.90 19.42
N PRO A 267 2.28 4.89 18.52
CA PRO A 267 2.37 5.16 17.09
C PRO A 267 1.19 5.97 16.51
N LEU A 268 0.05 6.02 17.21
CA LEU A 268 -1.20 6.58 16.65
C LEU A 268 -1.09 8.07 16.24
N PRO A 269 -0.49 8.98 17.05
CA PRO A 269 -0.23 10.36 16.65
C PRO A 269 0.43 10.52 15.27
N GLY A 270 1.53 9.80 15.01
CA GLY A 270 2.24 9.88 13.74
C GLY A 270 1.45 9.30 12.57
N ILE A 271 0.62 8.29 12.83
CA ILE A 271 -0.30 7.71 11.84
C ILE A 271 -1.40 8.70 11.46
N ILE A 272 -2.04 9.33 12.44
CA ILE A 272 -3.04 10.39 12.22
C ILE A 272 -2.42 11.56 11.47
N TYR A 273 -1.28 12.06 11.94
CA TYR A 273 -0.53 13.12 11.29
C TYR A 273 -0.26 12.78 9.82
N SER A 274 0.22 11.56 9.53
CA SER A 274 0.51 11.12 8.16
C SER A 274 -0.73 11.05 7.27
N GLY A 275 -1.89 10.69 7.84
CA GLY A 275 -3.16 10.73 7.11
C GLY A 275 -3.55 12.16 6.73
N VAL A 276 -3.51 13.08 7.69
CA VAL A 276 -3.81 14.51 7.44
C VAL A 276 -2.81 15.11 6.44
N ALA A 277 -1.51 14.84 6.60
CA ALA A 277 -0.47 15.32 5.71
C ALA A 277 -0.66 14.83 4.27
N SER A 278 -1.23 13.64 4.06
CA SER A 278 -1.48 13.10 2.72
C SER A 278 -2.53 13.88 1.92
N THR A 279 -3.42 14.61 2.59
CA THR A 279 -4.49 15.40 1.94
C THR A 279 -4.29 16.89 2.03
N SER A 280 -3.73 17.42 3.12
CA SER A 280 -3.51 18.85 3.30
C SER A 280 -2.06 19.30 3.16
N GLY A 281 -1.11 18.38 3.00
CA GLY A 281 0.32 18.66 3.03
C GLY A 281 0.88 18.80 4.46
N GLU A 282 2.21 18.71 4.56
CA GLU A 282 2.95 18.67 5.84
C GLU A 282 2.73 19.93 6.70
N ALA A 283 2.79 21.13 6.11
CA ALA A 283 2.63 22.38 6.86
C ALA A 283 1.27 22.53 7.53
N ALA A 284 0.18 22.24 6.79
CA ALA A 284 -1.17 22.32 7.33
C ALA A 284 -1.46 21.20 8.35
N ALA A 285 -0.89 20.02 8.14
CA ALA A 285 -0.98 18.93 9.11
C ALA A 285 -0.26 19.28 10.43
N ALA A 286 0.93 19.89 10.35
CA ALA A 286 1.68 20.35 11.52
C ALA A 286 0.96 21.46 12.28
N GLU A 287 0.41 22.46 11.59
CA GLU A 287 -0.38 23.52 12.23
C GLU A 287 -1.61 22.95 12.95
N TRP A 288 -2.37 22.08 12.26
CA TRP A 288 -3.53 21.42 12.85
C TRP A 288 -3.15 20.58 14.07
N PHE A 289 -2.13 19.73 13.96
CA PHE A 289 -1.73 18.85 15.05
C PHE A 289 -1.20 19.65 16.25
N ALA A 290 -0.45 20.73 16.02
CA ALA A 290 0.01 21.62 17.08
C ALA A 290 -1.16 22.20 17.90
N GLY A 291 -2.25 22.59 17.22
CA GLY A 291 -3.48 23.04 17.87
C GLY A 291 -4.21 21.96 18.68
N LYS A 292 -3.89 20.69 18.46
CA LYS A 292 -4.50 19.53 19.14
C LYS A 292 -3.68 18.99 20.32
N LEU A 293 -2.44 19.45 20.52
CA LEU A 293 -1.55 18.91 21.56
C LEU A 293 -2.11 19.08 22.98
N ASP A 294 -2.90 20.11 23.23
CA ASP A 294 -3.48 20.37 24.56
C ASP A 294 -4.72 19.50 24.83
N GLU A 295 -5.31 18.89 23.80
CA GLU A 295 -6.42 17.92 23.93
C GLU A 295 -5.92 16.51 24.31
N MET A 296 -4.61 16.26 24.18
CA MET A 296 -3.97 14.97 24.43
C MET A 296 -3.59 14.78 25.92
N PRO A 297 -3.35 13.52 26.37
CA PRO A 297 -2.82 13.25 27.71
C PRO A 297 -1.47 13.96 27.93
N GLN A 298 -1.43 14.90 28.86
CA GLN A 298 -0.26 15.77 29.05
C GLN A 298 0.96 15.02 29.60
N ASP A 299 0.74 13.97 30.38
CA ASP A 299 1.77 13.05 30.86
C ASP A 299 2.45 12.27 29.72
N LEU A 300 1.80 12.14 28.57
CA LEU A 300 2.33 11.48 27.37
C LEU A 300 2.79 12.45 26.29
N ARG A 301 2.71 13.77 26.51
CA ARG A 301 2.96 14.79 25.48
C ARG A 301 4.29 14.58 24.75
N GLY A 302 5.40 14.38 25.48
CA GLY A 302 6.71 14.16 24.87
C GLY A 302 6.77 12.89 24.00
N GLN A 303 6.08 11.82 24.39
CA GLN A 303 6.02 10.59 23.60
C GLN A 303 5.16 10.76 22.34
N ILE A 304 4.05 11.49 22.45
CA ILE A 304 3.16 11.84 21.34
C ILE A 304 3.90 12.67 20.30
N VAL A 305 4.58 13.73 20.76
CA VAL A 305 5.38 14.62 19.89
C VAL A 305 6.54 13.85 19.26
N GLY A 306 7.25 13.03 20.05
CA GLY A 306 8.31 12.16 19.54
C GLY A 306 7.85 11.19 18.45
N ALA A 307 6.58 10.77 18.47
CA ALA A 307 6.01 9.81 17.53
C ALA A 307 5.43 10.44 16.25
N LEU A 308 5.50 11.76 16.05
CA LEU A 308 4.85 12.43 14.92
C LEU A 308 5.34 12.00 13.53
N SER A 309 6.53 11.42 13.42
CA SER A 309 6.99 10.86 12.14
C SER A 309 6.31 9.54 11.79
N GLY A 310 5.67 8.88 12.75
CA GLY A 310 5.03 7.57 12.58
C GLY A 310 6.05 6.43 12.53
N THR A 311 5.78 5.45 11.67
CA THR A 311 6.62 4.25 11.49
C THR A 311 7.72 4.44 10.44
N GLU A 312 7.73 5.57 9.73
CA GLU A 312 8.66 5.88 8.65
C GLU A 312 9.62 6.99 9.08
N ALA A 313 10.83 7.01 8.50
CA ALA A 313 11.75 8.11 8.72
C ALA A 313 11.14 9.42 8.16
N PRO A 314 11.15 10.52 8.92
CA PRO A 314 10.51 11.75 8.47
C PRO A 314 11.26 12.37 7.30
N SER A 315 10.49 12.89 6.34
CA SER A 315 11.02 13.72 5.25
C SER A 315 11.53 15.06 5.78
N GLU A 316 12.37 15.75 5.01
CA GLU A 316 12.83 17.10 5.34
C GLU A 316 11.66 18.08 5.51
N ALA A 317 10.69 18.03 4.60
CA ALA A 317 9.48 18.86 4.65
C ALA A 317 8.65 18.62 5.92
N ARG A 318 8.54 17.35 6.37
CA ARG A 318 7.86 17.02 7.63
C ARG A 318 8.58 17.59 8.83
N VAL A 319 9.89 17.37 8.91
CA VAL A 319 10.71 17.87 10.01
C VAL A 319 10.61 19.39 10.11
N GLU A 320 10.78 20.11 9.01
CA GLU A 320 10.69 21.56 8.98
C GLU A 320 9.29 22.06 9.41
N ALA A 321 8.23 21.47 8.86
CA ALA A 321 6.86 21.83 9.18
C ALA A 321 6.54 21.62 10.67
N VAL A 322 6.87 20.45 11.23
CA VAL A 322 6.63 20.13 12.64
C VAL A 322 7.44 21.06 13.53
N MET A 323 8.75 21.19 13.31
CA MET A 323 9.62 22.04 14.15
C MET A 323 9.15 23.49 14.22
N LYS A 324 8.64 24.03 13.11
CA LYS A 324 8.11 25.40 13.04
C LYS A 324 6.80 25.58 13.83
N MET A 325 5.95 24.55 13.85
CA MET A 325 4.61 24.63 14.46
C MET A 325 4.57 24.20 15.93
N LEU A 326 5.56 23.43 16.40
CA LEU A 326 5.61 23.02 17.79
C LEU A 326 5.73 24.25 18.72
N PRO A 327 4.85 24.35 19.74
CA PRO A 327 4.66 25.59 20.49
C PRO A 327 5.77 25.84 21.51
N THR A 328 6.45 24.80 21.97
CA THR A 328 7.48 24.92 23.01
C THR A 328 8.82 24.34 22.55
N GLN A 329 9.90 24.86 23.12
CA GLN A 329 11.25 24.32 22.90
C GLN A 329 11.36 22.87 23.40
N GLU A 330 10.66 22.52 24.48
CA GLU A 330 10.62 21.16 25.00
C GLU A 330 9.97 20.19 24.00
N ASP A 331 8.85 20.58 23.36
CA ASP A 331 8.23 19.75 22.32
C ASP A 331 9.19 19.51 21.15
N ARG A 332 9.94 20.52 20.72
CA ARG A 332 10.94 20.39 19.65
C ARG A 332 12.06 19.42 20.03
N ILE A 333 12.55 19.50 21.28
CA ILE A 333 13.53 18.57 21.83
C ILE A 333 12.97 17.13 21.81
N GLN A 334 11.73 16.93 22.24
CA GLN A 334 11.09 15.60 22.25
C GLN A 334 10.85 15.05 20.84
N PHE A 335 10.47 15.91 19.88
CA PHE A 335 10.35 15.53 18.47
C PHE A 335 11.68 15.03 17.91
N ILE A 336 12.77 15.77 18.13
CA ILE A 336 14.11 15.36 17.70
C ILE A 336 14.51 14.05 18.37
N ALA A 337 14.34 13.93 19.69
CA ALA A 337 14.71 12.74 20.43
C ALA A 337 13.89 11.50 20.01
N GLY A 338 12.64 11.69 19.60
CA GLY A 338 11.79 10.66 19.01
C GLY A 338 12.27 10.12 17.66
N ASN A 339 12.98 10.95 16.89
CA ASN A 339 13.23 10.70 15.47
C ASN A 339 14.70 10.62 15.09
N TYR A 340 15.60 10.93 16.02
CA TYR A 340 17.02 10.70 15.84
C TYR A 340 17.31 9.20 15.88
N SER A 341 17.90 8.69 14.80
CA SER A 341 18.48 7.34 14.75
C SER A 341 19.96 7.44 14.38
N PRO A 342 20.88 6.86 15.18
CA PRO A 342 22.30 6.83 14.82
C PRO A 342 22.57 5.91 13.61
N PHE A 343 21.63 5.06 13.22
CA PHE A 343 21.75 4.15 12.08
C PHE A 343 21.17 4.69 10.78
N SER A 344 20.26 5.65 10.89
CA SER A 344 19.80 6.46 9.75
C SER A 344 19.82 7.94 10.14
N PRO A 345 21.02 8.48 10.33
CA PRO A 345 21.21 9.86 10.71
C PRO A 345 20.99 10.75 9.47
N GLY A 346 19.73 10.85 9.07
CA GLY A 346 19.32 11.63 7.92
C GLY A 346 19.64 13.10 8.11
N GLY A 347 19.94 13.78 7.00
CA GLY A 347 20.05 15.24 6.95
C GLY A 347 18.90 15.99 7.65
N PRO A 348 17.62 15.53 7.57
CA PRO A 348 16.50 16.22 8.21
C PRO A 348 16.67 16.43 9.72
N ILE A 349 17.08 15.40 10.48
CA ILE A 349 17.17 15.52 11.94
C ILE A 349 18.37 16.38 12.37
N LEU A 350 19.48 16.34 11.64
CA LEU A 350 20.58 17.29 11.88
C LEU A 350 20.14 18.74 11.63
N ASN A 351 19.33 18.98 10.59
CA ASN A 351 18.74 20.30 10.35
C ASN A 351 17.78 20.70 11.49
N ALA A 352 16.96 19.76 12.00
CA ALA A 352 16.11 20.01 13.16
C ALA A 352 16.91 20.43 14.41
N LEU A 353 18.02 19.75 14.70
CA LEU A 353 18.92 20.12 15.79
C LEU A 353 19.44 21.56 15.64
N LYS A 354 19.77 21.98 14.41
CA LYS A 354 20.19 23.37 14.12
C LYS A 354 19.07 24.39 14.27
N MET A 355 17.80 23.99 14.19
CA MET A 355 16.64 24.86 14.39
C MET A 355 16.32 25.12 15.87
N LEU A 356 16.99 24.43 16.81
CA LEU A 356 16.80 24.69 18.24
C LEU A 356 17.41 26.04 18.64
N ASP A 357 16.71 26.76 19.52
CA ASP A 357 17.05 28.13 19.95
C ASP A 357 18.42 28.27 20.66
N SER A 358 19.02 27.17 21.15
CA SER A 358 20.30 27.22 21.87
C SER A 358 21.09 25.91 21.79
N GLN A 359 22.40 26.01 22.05
CA GLN A 359 23.25 24.83 22.20
C GLN A 359 22.85 23.98 23.42
N GLU A 360 22.34 24.59 24.49
CA GLU A 360 21.83 23.86 25.65
C GLU A 360 20.67 22.96 25.26
N ALA A 361 19.76 23.44 24.41
CA ALA A 361 18.66 22.62 23.89
C ALA A 361 19.16 21.51 22.95
N GLN A 362 20.16 21.78 22.11
CA GLN A 362 20.81 20.77 21.27
C GLN A 362 21.43 19.65 22.13
N VAL A 363 22.15 20.02 23.19
CA VAL A 363 22.73 19.08 24.15
C VAL A 363 21.63 18.27 24.84
N GLN A 364 20.57 18.92 25.31
CA GLN A 364 19.45 18.22 25.96
C GLN A 364 18.82 17.18 25.02
N ALA A 365 18.55 17.54 23.76
CA ALA A 365 18.01 16.59 22.78
C ALA A 365 18.96 15.40 22.55
N LEU A 366 20.26 15.65 22.43
CA LEU A 366 21.26 14.59 22.25
C LEU A 366 21.41 13.70 23.49
N VAL A 367 21.38 14.28 24.71
CA VAL A 367 21.39 13.52 25.97
C VAL A 367 20.17 12.61 26.06
N THR A 368 18.97 13.14 25.84
CA THR A 368 17.71 12.36 25.87
C THR A 368 17.74 11.22 24.86
N THR A 369 18.25 11.50 23.66
CA THR A 369 18.38 10.49 22.60
C THR A 369 19.38 9.42 22.99
N ALA A 370 20.56 9.80 23.45
CA ALA A 370 21.64 8.85 23.67
C ALA A 370 21.38 7.93 24.87
N GLY A 371 20.62 8.39 25.87
CA GLY A 371 20.09 7.54 26.93
C GLY A 371 19.26 6.35 26.44
N ARG A 372 18.60 6.46 25.28
CA ARG A 372 17.82 5.36 24.66
C ARG A 372 18.71 4.30 24.01
N TYR A 373 19.95 4.65 23.69
CA TYR A 373 20.93 3.79 23.03
C TYR A 373 22.01 3.25 23.99
N SER A 374 21.98 3.61 25.27
CA SER A 374 22.95 3.12 26.28
C SER A 374 22.98 1.59 26.34
N TRP A 375 21.82 0.94 26.37
CA TRP A 375 21.71 -0.52 26.36
C TRP A 375 22.38 -1.14 25.13
N LEU A 376 22.24 -0.50 23.96
CA LEU A 376 22.86 -0.97 22.73
C LEU A 376 24.39 -0.86 22.82
N VAL A 377 24.90 0.26 23.34
CA VAL A 377 26.35 0.47 23.55
C VAL A 377 26.92 -0.58 24.49
N GLU A 378 26.19 -0.92 25.55
CA GLU A 378 26.61 -1.92 26.54
C GLU A 378 26.55 -3.36 25.98
N ASN A 379 25.50 -3.71 25.24
CA ASN A 379 25.17 -5.11 24.94
C ASN A 379 25.50 -5.52 23.49
N ASN A 380 25.82 -4.57 22.59
CA ASN A 380 26.16 -4.85 21.20
C ASN A 380 27.37 -4.01 20.75
N PRO A 381 28.61 -4.53 20.85
CA PRO A 381 29.81 -3.74 20.60
C PRO A 381 29.89 -3.10 19.20
N GLU A 382 29.44 -3.82 18.16
CA GLU A 382 29.50 -3.32 16.77
C GLU A 382 28.49 -2.18 16.55
N GLN A 383 27.22 -2.41 16.88
CA GLN A 383 26.17 -1.41 16.73
C GLN A 383 26.34 -0.25 17.73
N GLY A 384 26.84 -0.55 18.92
CA GLY A 384 27.20 0.40 19.95
C GLY A 384 28.28 1.36 19.48
N LYS A 385 29.38 0.84 18.91
CA LYS A 385 30.42 1.68 18.32
C LYS A 385 29.87 2.58 17.22
N MET A 386 29.05 2.04 16.31
CA MET A 386 28.40 2.84 15.26
C MET A 386 27.55 3.96 15.85
N ALA A 387 26.81 3.68 16.93
CA ALA A 387 25.99 4.69 17.61
C ALA A 387 26.85 5.80 18.22
N VAL A 388 27.93 5.44 18.91
CA VAL A 388 28.89 6.39 19.49
C VAL A 388 29.54 7.25 18.42
N ASP A 389 30.09 6.64 17.37
CA ASP A 389 30.73 7.36 16.26
C ASP A 389 29.76 8.37 15.65
N ARG A 390 28.47 8.02 15.52
CA ARG A 390 27.48 8.92 14.95
C ARG A 390 27.06 10.08 15.88
N PHE A 391 27.04 9.86 17.19
CA PHE A 391 26.87 10.95 18.14
C PHE A 391 28.04 11.94 18.06
N GLU A 392 29.28 11.45 17.97
CA GLU A 392 30.46 12.32 17.81
C GLU A 392 30.39 13.13 16.50
N GLU A 393 30.09 12.50 15.37
CA GLU A 393 29.91 13.21 14.09
C GLU A 393 28.81 14.28 14.16
N THR A 394 27.71 14.00 14.88
CA THR A 394 26.62 14.97 15.06
C THR A 394 27.05 16.14 15.94
N MET A 395 27.78 15.87 17.04
CA MET A 395 28.34 16.91 17.90
C MET A 395 29.36 17.78 17.15
N ASP A 396 30.18 17.19 16.27
CA ASP A 396 31.09 17.92 15.40
C ASP A 396 30.34 18.81 14.39
N ALA A 397 29.31 18.26 13.73
CA ALA A 397 28.50 19.00 12.75
C ALA A 397 27.70 20.16 13.36
N LEU A 398 27.37 20.07 14.65
CA LEU A 398 26.74 21.15 15.43
C LEU A 398 27.75 22.06 16.13
N ALA A 399 29.05 21.78 16.01
CA ALA A 399 30.12 22.47 16.71
C ALA A 399 29.88 22.55 18.24
N ILE A 400 29.44 21.44 18.85
CA ILE A 400 29.24 21.35 20.31
C ILE A 400 30.61 21.41 21.00
N PRO A 401 30.84 22.39 21.91
CA PRO A 401 32.06 22.50 22.70
C PRO A 401 32.32 21.27 23.57
N GLU A 402 33.59 20.95 23.82
CA GLU A 402 34.00 19.75 24.54
C GLU A 402 33.35 19.62 25.93
N GLU A 403 33.22 20.72 26.66
CA GLU A 403 32.57 20.77 27.97
C GLU A 403 31.08 20.39 27.93
N LYS A 404 30.42 20.57 26.79
CA LYS A 404 29.02 20.20 26.55
C LYS A 404 28.87 18.80 25.97
N ARG A 405 29.95 18.18 25.47
CA ARG A 405 29.94 16.78 25.00
C ARG A 405 29.94 15.78 26.15
N THR A 406 30.54 16.13 27.28
CA THR A 406 30.61 15.26 28.47
C THR A 406 29.26 14.69 28.91
N PRO A 407 28.18 15.50 29.11
CA PRO A 407 26.88 14.94 29.49
C PRO A 407 26.26 14.03 28.41
N ILE A 408 26.51 14.31 27.12
CA ILE A 408 26.02 13.47 26.01
C ILE A 408 26.73 12.11 26.05
N ARG A 409 28.06 12.10 26.15
CA ARG A 409 28.87 10.88 26.31
C ARG A 409 28.47 10.05 27.53
N ALA A 410 28.23 10.71 28.65
CA ALA A 410 27.78 10.06 29.87
C ALA A 410 26.40 9.41 29.73
N ALA A 411 25.52 9.91 28.85
CA ALA A 411 24.19 9.38 28.68
C ALA A 411 24.15 8.01 27.94
N TYR A 412 25.15 7.72 27.11
CA TYR A 412 25.25 6.43 26.40
C TYR A 412 26.39 5.53 26.90
N THR A 413 27.15 5.99 27.88
CA THR A 413 28.18 5.19 28.57
C THR A 413 27.57 4.69 29.89
N PRO A 414 27.37 3.37 30.06
CA PRO A 414 26.76 2.81 31.27
C PRO A 414 27.57 3.07 32.54
#